data_AF-C3N020-F1
#
_entry.id   AF-C3N020-F1
#
_cell.length_a   1.000
_cell.length_b   1.000
_cell.length_c   1.000
_cell.angle_alpha   90.00
_cell.angle_beta   90.00
_cell.angle_gamma   90.00
#
_symmetry.space_group_name_H-M   'P 1'
#
loop_
_entity.id
_entity.type
_entity.pdbx_description
1 polymer ?
#
loop_
_entity_poly.entity_id
_entity_poly.type
_entity_poly.pdbx_seq_one_letter_code
_entity_poly.pdbx_strand_id
1 'polypeptide(L)'
;MQNLSPTQREILLALTDLYNRQKRMIKSKEVADIIGKDEGTVRNIILSLKVLGLVESKPGPNGGYMPTLKAYEIINNPTLTPILDKLNLYKGMIETDIKVENIEIIDITNPSANRVLLKVEGDLRKLKVGDAVRLGPTPYSRLVIEGLVLHLDENSKEIVVDVKRMISIPKEKVKNLISKKLIALKPETSLREASMIFYKEAIRGAPVINQDEKVVGILTTADIIKAFFEGNYTAKVSEYMKTNVISINENEDLLDAIRKMIIYNVGRLLVLDSNNKAVGIVTRTDILRSIAGLEGLWTS
;
A
#
# COMPACT_ATOMS: atom_id res chain seq x y z
N MET A 1 9.48 18.92 -27.78
CA MET A 1 8.91 17.76 -27.04
C MET A 1 7.40 17.88 -27.04
N GLN A 2 6.65 16.84 -27.42
CA GLN A 2 5.18 16.90 -27.50
C GLN A 2 4.56 16.80 -26.11
N ASN A 3 3.94 17.89 -25.64
CA ASN A 3 3.12 17.87 -24.44
C ASN A 3 1.80 17.13 -24.75
N LEU A 4 1.54 16.02 -24.06
CA LEU A 4 0.24 15.34 -24.11
C LEU A 4 -0.81 16.20 -23.38
N SER A 5 -2.03 16.23 -23.90
CA SER A 5 -3.14 16.81 -23.15
C SER A 5 -3.43 15.98 -21.88
N PRO A 6 -4.02 16.57 -20.82
CA PRO A 6 -4.38 15.83 -19.62
C PRO A 6 -5.19 14.56 -19.90
N THR A 7 -6.15 14.64 -20.84
CA THR A 7 -7.00 13.51 -21.23
C THR A 7 -6.23 12.45 -22.02
N GLN A 8 -5.33 12.83 -22.93
CA GLN A 8 -4.44 11.89 -23.63
C GLN A 8 -3.57 11.11 -22.64
N ARG A 9 -3.06 11.81 -21.62
CA ARG A 9 -2.20 11.24 -20.60
C ARG A 9 -2.95 10.29 -19.67
N GLU A 10 -4.14 10.69 -19.22
CA GLU A 10 -5.05 9.86 -18.43
C GLU A 10 -5.36 8.52 -19.14
N ILE A 11 -5.70 8.58 -20.43
CA ILE A 11 -5.98 7.39 -21.25
C ILE A 11 -4.73 6.52 -21.44
N LEU A 12 -3.57 7.14 -21.70
CA LEU A 12 -2.32 6.41 -21.91
C LEU A 12 -1.87 5.68 -20.62
N LEU A 13 -2.04 6.31 -19.45
CA LEU A 13 -1.78 5.69 -18.14
C LEU A 13 -2.72 4.52 -17.87
N ALA A 14 -4.03 4.71 -18.07
CA ALA A 14 -5.03 3.66 -17.87
C ALA A 14 -4.80 2.46 -18.78
N LEU A 15 -4.51 2.70 -20.07
CA LEU A 15 -4.14 1.65 -21.03
C LEU A 15 -2.90 0.88 -20.58
N THR A 16 -1.87 1.59 -20.10
CA THR A 16 -0.61 0.98 -19.68
C THR A 16 -0.76 0.15 -18.41
N ASP A 17 -1.50 0.64 -17.41
CA ASP A 17 -1.80 -0.12 -16.19
C ASP A 17 -2.61 -1.40 -16.50
N LEU A 18 -3.64 -1.28 -17.34
CA LEU A 18 -4.44 -2.43 -17.80
C LEU A 18 -3.58 -3.48 -18.52
N TYR A 19 -2.77 -3.04 -19.48
CA TYR A 19 -1.88 -3.94 -20.22
C TYR A 19 -0.87 -4.63 -19.29
N ASN A 20 -0.31 -3.90 -18.33
CA ASN A 20 0.67 -4.43 -17.38
C ASN A 20 0.07 -5.50 -16.45
N ARG A 21 -1.17 -5.31 -16.00
CA ARG A 21 -1.87 -6.26 -15.13
C ARG A 21 -2.32 -7.50 -15.87
N GLN A 22 -2.86 -7.33 -17.09
CA GLN A 22 -3.51 -8.42 -17.80
C GLN A 22 -2.60 -9.14 -18.80
N LYS A 23 -1.46 -8.54 -19.17
CA LYS A 23 -0.50 -9.06 -20.16
C LYS A 23 -1.14 -9.42 -21.51
N ARG A 24 -2.19 -8.68 -21.89
CA ARG A 24 -2.89 -8.80 -23.20
C ARG A 24 -3.27 -7.44 -23.75
N MET A 25 -3.60 -7.39 -25.04
CA MET A 25 -4.18 -6.21 -25.67
C MET A 25 -5.50 -5.80 -25.00
N ILE A 26 -5.72 -4.50 -24.91
CA ILE A 26 -6.80 -3.90 -24.13
C ILE A 26 -7.82 -3.25 -25.06
N LYS A 27 -9.12 -3.43 -24.78
CA LYS A 27 -10.21 -2.80 -25.55
C LYS A 27 -10.41 -1.34 -25.14
N SER A 28 -10.91 -0.52 -26.05
CA SER A 28 -11.30 0.87 -25.75
C SER A 28 -12.32 0.95 -24.60
N LYS A 29 -13.29 0.03 -24.58
CA LYS A 29 -14.27 -0.09 -23.51
C LYS A 29 -13.65 -0.29 -22.12
N GLU A 30 -12.65 -1.17 -22.01
CA GLU A 30 -11.98 -1.43 -20.73
C GLU A 30 -11.27 -0.19 -20.19
N VAL A 31 -10.65 0.60 -21.08
CA VAL A 31 -10.03 1.87 -20.70
C VAL A 31 -11.10 2.88 -20.29
N ALA A 32 -12.21 2.95 -21.03
CA ALA A 32 -13.33 3.85 -20.78
C ALA A 32 -14.02 3.60 -19.43
N ASP A 33 -14.23 2.32 -19.08
CA ASP A 33 -14.83 1.90 -17.81
C ASP A 33 -13.96 2.32 -16.61
N ILE A 34 -12.62 2.27 -16.75
CA ILE A 34 -11.69 2.67 -15.68
C ILE A 34 -11.68 4.18 -15.45
N ILE A 35 -11.68 4.97 -16.52
CA ILE A 35 -11.56 6.43 -16.41
C ILE A 35 -12.91 7.15 -16.37
N GLY A 36 -14.02 6.40 -16.40
CA GLY A 36 -15.39 6.94 -16.35
C GLY A 36 -15.73 7.85 -17.54
N LYS A 37 -15.28 7.51 -18.75
CA LYS A 37 -15.55 8.29 -19.98
C LYS A 37 -16.31 7.47 -21.02
N ASP A 38 -16.89 8.16 -22.00
CA ASP A 38 -17.50 7.54 -23.18
C ASP A 38 -16.47 6.77 -24.03
N GLU A 39 -16.82 5.55 -24.46
CA GLU A 39 -15.93 4.68 -25.22
C GLU A 39 -15.51 5.31 -26.57
N GLY A 40 -16.42 6.00 -27.25
CA GLY A 40 -16.14 6.67 -28.52
C GLY A 40 -15.06 7.75 -28.36
N THR A 41 -15.17 8.53 -27.29
CA THR A 41 -14.19 9.55 -26.92
C THR A 41 -12.83 8.93 -26.63
N VAL A 42 -12.79 7.84 -25.85
CA VAL A 42 -11.54 7.14 -25.53
C VAL A 42 -10.90 6.57 -26.79
N ARG A 43 -11.68 5.93 -27.65
CA ARG A 43 -11.19 5.38 -28.93
C ARG A 43 -10.58 6.47 -29.81
N ASN A 44 -11.22 7.64 -29.93
CA ASN A 44 -10.69 8.75 -30.72
C ASN A 44 -9.34 9.25 -30.18
N ILE A 45 -9.21 9.36 -28.86
CA ILE A 45 -7.97 9.79 -28.23
C ILE A 45 -6.88 8.71 -28.34
N ILE A 46 -7.22 7.44 -28.24
CA ILE A 46 -6.28 6.33 -28.48
C ILE A 46 -5.77 6.35 -29.92
N LEU A 47 -6.62 6.65 -30.90
CA LEU A 47 -6.17 6.83 -32.28
C LEU A 47 -5.21 8.01 -32.42
N SER A 48 -5.45 9.12 -31.71
CA SER A 48 -4.49 10.22 -31.63
C SER A 48 -3.16 9.78 -31.02
N LEU A 49 -3.17 9.03 -29.91
CA LEU A 49 -1.96 8.48 -29.28
C LEU A 49 -1.21 7.49 -30.19
N LYS A 50 -1.92 6.73 -31.02
CA LYS A 50 -1.33 5.87 -32.05
C LYS A 50 -0.56 6.68 -33.09
N VAL A 51 -1.11 7.82 -33.54
CA VAL A 51 -0.42 8.73 -34.47
C VAL A 51 0.87 9.28 -33.85
N LEU A 52 0.89 9.50 -32.53
CA LEU A 52 2.10 9.92 -31.80
C LEU A 52 3.14 8.81 -31.61
N GLY A 53 2.83 7.58 -32.04
CA GLY A 53 3.67 6.39 -31.87
C GLY A 53 3.69 5.85 -30.43
N LEU A 54 2.70 6.22 -29.61
CA LEU A 54 2.61 5.81 -28.20
C LEU A 54 1.76 4.55 -28.02
N VAL A 55 0.90 4.24 -28.99
CA VAL A 55 0.00 3.10 -28.91
C VAL A 55 0.02 2.33 -30.22
N GLU A 56 0.09 1.01 -30.14
CA GLU A 56 -0.16 0.11 -31.25
C GLU A 56 -1.58 -0.46 -31.18
N SER A 57 -2.13 -0.81 -32.33
CA SER A 57 -3.47 -1.40 -32.44
C SER A 57 -3.46 -2.65 -33.30
N LYS A 58 -4.13 -3.72 -32.86
CA LYS A 58 -4.41 -4.90 -33.68
C LYS A 58 -5.92 -5.01 -33.92
N PRO A 59 -6.38 -5.17 -35.16
CA PRO A 59 -7.80 -5.39 -35.45
C PRO A 59 -8.25 -6.82 -35.13
N GLY A 60 -9.56 -7.02 -35.04
CA GLY A 60 -10.19 -8.34 -34.87
C GLY A 60 -10.75 -8.61 -33.47
N PRO A 61 -11.36 -9.79 -33.25
CA PRO A 61 -12.06 -10.14 -32.00
C PRO A 61 -11.13 -10.16 -30.79
N ASN A 62 -9.89 -10.64 -30.99
CA ASN A 62 -8.82 -10.62 -29.98
C ASN A 62 -7.90 -9.39 -30.12
N GLY A 63 -8.27 -8.44 -30.98
CA GLY A 63 -7.56 -7.19 -31.20
C GLY A 63 -7.77 -6.19 -30.06
N GLY A 64 -7.02 -5.10 -30.09
CA GLY A 64 -7.06 -4.06 -29.07
C GLY A 64 -5.84 -3.16 -29.18
N TYR A 65 -5.55 -2.47 -28.10
CA TYR A 65 -4.48 -1.49 -28.02
C TYR A 65 -3.40 -1.96 -27.04
N MET A 66 -2.15 -1.60 -27.33
CA MET A 66 -1.03 -1.80 -26.40
C MET A 66 -0.12 -0.56 -26.39
N PRO A 67 0.48 -0.20 -25.24
CA PRO A 67 1.48 0.85 -25.18
C PRO A 67 2.79 0.42 -25.86
N THR A 68 3.44 1.34 -26.56
CA THR A 68 4.79 1.13 -27.13
C THR A 68 5.88 1.43 -26.09
N LEU A 69 7.14 1.08 -26.37
CA LEU A 69 8.28 1.49 -25.53
C LEU A 69 8.33 3.01 -25.33
N LYS A 70 8.04 3.77 -26.39
CA LYS A 70 7.96 5.23 -26.35
C LYS A 70 6.87 5.74 -25.39
N ALA A 71 5.75 5.02 -25.26
CA ALA A 71 4.76 5.36 -24.23
C ALA A 71 5.29 5.15 -22.82
N TYR A 72 6.02 4.05 -22.57
CA TYR A 72 6.66 3.84 -21.27
C TYR A 72 7.69 4.92 -20.95
N GLU A 73 8.49 5.35 -21.92
CA GLU A 73 9.45 6.45 -21.74
C GLU A 73 8.76 7.76 -21.36
N ILE A 74 7.63 8.10 -21.99
CA ILE A 74 6.89 9.33 -21.70
C ILE A 74 6.17 9.25 -20.35
N ILE A 75 5.59 8.10 -20.01
CA ILE A 75 4.94 7.86 -18.71
C ILE A 75 5.97 7.88 -17.57
N ASN A 76 7.13 7.27 -17.80
CA ASN A 76 8.20 7.16 -16.81
C ASN A 76 9.07 8.42 -16.72
N ASN A 77 8.80 9.47 -17.50
CA ASN A 77 9.48 10.74 -17.35
C ASN A 77 8.79 11.59 -16.26
N PRO A 78 9.38 11.70 -15.05
CA PRO A 78 8.76 12.38 -13.92
C PRO A 78 8.47 13.87 -14.19
N THR A 79 9.21 14.53 -15.08
CA THR A 79 8.98 15.96 -15.43
C THR A 79 7.59 16.26 -15.98
N LEU A 80 6.88 15.26 -16.50
CA LEU A 80 5.57 15.45 -17.12
C LEU A 80 4.39 15.13 -16.21
N THR A 81 4.58 14.51 -15.03
CA THR A 81 3.49 14.07 -14.14
C THR A 81 3.38 14.94 -12.91
N PRO A 82 2.47 15.94 -12.87
CA PRO A 82 2.05 16.49 -11.60
C PRO A 82 1.46 15.36 -10.80
N ILE A 83 1.90 15.20 -9.56
CA ILE A 83 1.18 14.32 -8.64
C ILE A 83 -0.20 14.97 -8.46
N LEU A 84 -1.23 14.35 -9.06
CA LEU A 84 -2.60 14.90 -9.11
C LEU A 84 -3.10 15.27 -7.71
N ASP A 85 -2.68 14.50 -6.71
CA ASP A 85 -2.76 14.83 -5.30
C ASP A 85 -1.38 15.26 -4.80
N LYS A 86 -1.14 16.57 -4.72
CA LYS A 86 0.10 17.13 -4.16
C LYS A 86 0.46 16.42 -2.84
N LEU A 87 1.64 15.82 -2.76
CA LEU A 87 2.05 15.01 -1.61
C LEU A 87 2.48 15.89 -0.45
N ASN A 88 2.13 15.50 0.77
CA ASN A 88 2.64 16.16 1.96
C ASN A 88 4.12 15.83 2.18
N LEU A 89 4.90 16.86 2.44
CA LEU A 89 6.22 16.72 3.04
C LEU A 89 6.07 16.69 4.57
N TYR A 90 6.77 15.78 5.22
CA TYR A 90 6.81 15.68 6.68
C TYR A 90 8.21 16.02 7.16
N LYS A 91 8.31 16.76 8.26
CA LYS A 91 9.55 16.99 9.01
C LYS A 91 9.53 16.09 10.24
N GLY A 92 10.35 15.04 10.23
CA GLY A 92 10.23 13.93 11.18
C GLY A 92 8.83 13.29 11.12
N MET A 93 8.07 13.35 12.22
CA MET A 93 6.69 12.83 12.31
C MET A 93 5.61 13.90 12.06
N ILE A 94 6.00 15.17 11.87
CA ILE A 94 5.07 16.29 11.78
C ILE A 94 4.81 16.62 10.31
N GLU A 95 3.54 16.67 9.93
CA GLU A 95 3.11 17.13 8.61
C GLU A 95 3.42 18.63 8.45
N THR A 96 3.99 19.01 7.30
CA THR A 96 4.25 20.42 6.97
C THR A 96 3.17 20.95 6.03
N ASP A 97 3.13 22.27 5.86
CA ASP A 97 2.33 22.94 4.82
C ASP A 97 2.97 22.87 3.43
N ILE A 98 4.11 22.18 3.28
CA ILE A 98 4.83 22.03 2.02
C ILE A 98 4.27 20.84 1.24
N LYS A 99 3.94 21.11 -0.02
CA LYS A 99 3.33 20.19 -0.97
C LYS A 99 4.34 19.83 -2.06
N VAL A 100 4.61 18.55 -2.27
CA VAL A 100 5.51 18.06 -3.31
C VAL A 100 4.72 17.89 -4.61
N GLU A 101 5.16 18.58 -5.65
CA GLU A 101 4.58 18.54 -7.01
C GLU A 101 5.30 17.55 -7.91
N ASN A 102 6.62 17.43 -7.74
CA ASN A 102 7.48 16.57 -8.54
C ASN A 102 8.57 15.94 -7.68
N ILE A 103 8.96 14.71 -8.04
CA ILE A 103 10.07 13.96 -7.46
C ILE A 103 10.95 13.51 -8.62
N GLU A 104 12.15 14.06 -8.71
CA GLU A 104 13.16 13.64 -9.66
C GLU A 104 14.29 12.92 -8.91
N ILE A 105 14.57 11.69 -9.30
CA ILE A 105 15.65 10.91 -8.73
C ILE A 105 16.91 11.21 -9.53
N ILE A 106 17.87 11.88 -8.90
CA ILE A 106 19.08 12.36 -9.58
C ILE A 106 20.05 11.19 -9.80
N ASP A 107 20.24 10.36 -8.78
CA ASP A 107 21.16 9.22 -8.84
C ASP A 107 20.71 8.14 -7.84
N ILE A 108 20.71 6.88 -8.28
CA ILE A 108 20.47 5.69 -7.43
C ILE A 108 21.65 4.71 -7.44
N THR A 109 22.62 4.95 -8.32
CA THR A 109 23.74 4.05 -8.59
C THR A 109 24.97 4.40 -7.76
N ASN A 110 25.07 5.65 -7.30
CA ASN A 110 26.13 6.09 -6.41
C ASN A 110 25.70 5.95 -4.93
N PRO A 111 26.30 5.02 -4.15
CA PRO A 111 25.95 4.80 -2.75
C PRO A 111 26.17 6.02 -1.83
N SER A 112 27.01 6.97 -2.26
CA SER A 112 27.35 8.17 -1.47
C SER A 112 26.52 9.40 -1.85
N ALA A 113 25.62 9.28 -2.83
CA ALA A 113 24.92 10.42 -3.41
C ALA A 113 23.50 10.09 -3.87
N ASN A 114 22.81 9.14 -3.22
CA ASN A 114 21.40 8.88 -3.53
C ASN A 114 20.59 10.13 -3.20
N ARG A 115 20.23 10.90 -4.23
CA ARG A 115 19.65 12.23 -4.09
C ARG A 115 18.36 12.31 -4.87
N VAL A 116 17.40 12.98 -4.27
CA VAL A 116 16.16 13.35 -4.94
C VAL A 116 16.02 14.86 -4.93
N LEU A 117 15.61 15.40 -6.08
CA LEU A 117 15.15 16.77 -6.23
C LEU A 117 13.63 16.76 -6.09
N LEU A 118 13.13 17.54 -5.14
CA LEU A 118 11.71 17.75 -4.93
C LEU A 118 11.36 19.14 -5.44
N LYS A 119 10.40 19.23 -6.35
CA LYS A 119 9.74 20.50 -6.64
C LYS A 119 8.53 20.64 -5.75
N VAL A 120 8.41 21.78 -5.07
CA VAL A 120 7.40 21.95 -4.03
C VAL A 120 6.60 23.25 -4.17
N GLU A 121 5.49 23.32 -3.45
CA GLU A 121 4.72 24.53 -3.16
C GLU A 121 4.66 24.71 -1.63
N GLY A 122 4.65 25.96 -1.17
CA GLY A 122 4.57 26.31 0.25
C GLY A 122 5.75 27.16 0.74
N ASP A 123 5.82 27.32 2.06
CA ASP A 123 6.84 28.13 2.73
C ASP A 123 8.05 27.29 3.17
N LEU A 124 9.15 27.39 2.41
CA LEU A 124 10.40 26.67 2.67
C LEU A 124 11.17 27.19 3.88
N ARG A 125 10.88 28.40 4.38
CA ARG A 125 11.60 29.01 5.53
C ARG A 125 11.47 28.22 6.83
N LYS A 126 10.48 27.31 6.89
CA LYS A 126 10.24 26.41 8.02
C LYS A 126 11.18 25.19 8.02
N LEU A 127 11.89 24.95 6.92
CA LEU A 127 12.89 23.91 6.78
C LEU A 127 14.30 24.48 6.86
N LYS A 128 15.23 23.63 7.27
CA LYS A 128 16.67 23.91 7.31
C LYS A 128 17.44 22.75 6.71
N VAL A 129 18.62 23.05 6.19
CA VAL A 129 19.60 22.03 5.83
C VAL A 129 19.90 21.17 7.06
N GLY A 130 19.90 19.84 6.87
CA GLY A 130 20.03 18.84 7.92
C GLY A 130 18.71 18.36 8.52
N ASP A 131 17.57 18.99 8.21
CA ASP A 131 16.27 18.51 8.67
C ASP A 131 15.95 17.12 8.09
N ALA A 132 15.49 16.22 8.95
CA ALA A 132 14.96 14.93 8.53
C ALA A 132 13.57 15.10 7.90
N VAL A 133 13.43 14.67 6.65
CA VAL A 133 12.19 14.78 5.88
C VAL A 133 11.73 13.43 5.36
N ARG A 134 10.40 13.30 5.23
CA ARG A 134 9.74 12.13 4.66
C ARG A 134 8.69 12.58 3.66
N LEU A 135 8.58 11.88 2.54
CA LEU A 135 7.48 12.03 1.59
C LEU A 135 6.85 10.69 1.22
N GLY A 136 5.58 10.73 0.83
CA GLY A 136 4.79 9.56 0.46
C GLY A 136 4.01 8.92 1.62
N PRO A 137 3.37 7.75 1.39
CA PRO A 137 3.47 6.94 0.18
C PRO A 137 2.89 7.64 -1.06
N THR A 138 3.55 7.52 -2.21
CA THR A 138 3.04 8.05 -3.49
C THR A 138 1.75 7.29 -3.91
N PRO A 139 0.79 7.93 -4.61
CA PRO A 139 -0.52 7.32 -4.91
C PRO A 139 -0.46 6.03 -5.76
N TYR A 140 0.59 5.88 -6.58
CA TYR A 140 0.71 4.75 -7.52
C TYR A 140 1.82 3.77 -7.18
N SER A 141 3.05 4.24 -6.96
CA SER A 141 4.19 3.38 -6.65
C SER A 141 4.31 3.09 -5.15
N ARG A 142 3.47 3.71 -4.31
CA ARG A 142 3.50 3.60 -2.84
C ARG A 142 4.89 3.80 -2.27
N LEU A 143 5.64 4.68 -2.91
CA LEU A 143 7.02 5.00 -2.58
C LEU A 143 7.02 5.92 -1.38
N VAL A 144 7.77 5.54 -0.35
CA VAL A 144 8.11 6.38 0.78
C VAL A 144 9.60 6.66 0.70
N ILE A 145 9.95 7.94 0.74
CA ILE A 145 11.34 8.40 0.73
C ILE A 145 11.58 9.13 2.04
N GLU A 146 12.64 8.75 2.74
CA GLU A 146 13.12 9.35 3.98
C GLU A 146 14.57 9.78 3.78
N GLY A 147 14.88 11.00 4.21
CA GLY A 147 16.20 11.58 3.97
C GLY A 147 16.46 12.85 4.76
N LEU A 148 17.59 13.47 4.47
CA LEU A 148 18.01 14.73 5.07
C LEU A 148 18.03 15.83 4.00
N VAL A 149 17.52 17.02 4.34
CA VAL A 149 17.61 18.18 3.45
C VAL A 149 19.08 18.56 3.27
N LEU A 150 19.56 18.55 2.03
CA LEU A 150 20.90 19.03 1.66
C LEU A 150 20.87 20.49 1.20
N HIS A 151 19.84 20.85 0.42
CA HIS A 151 19.72 22.18 -0.16
C HIS A 151 18.26 22.61 -0.26
N LEU A 152 18.03 23.91 -0.13
CA LEU A 152 16.73 24.57 -0.25
C LEU A 152 16.92 25.78 -1.18
N ASP A 153 16.14 25.85 -2.25
CA ASP A 153 16.07 27.01 -3.13
C ASP A 153 14.67 27.62 -3.06
N GLU A 154 14.55 28.79 -2.43
CA GLU A 154 13.28 29.50 -2.29
C GLU A 154 12.75 30.07 -3.59
N ASN A 155 13.64 30.39 -4.54
CA ASN A 155 13.29 31.01 -5.81
C ASN A 155 12.74 29.97 -6.79
N SER A 156 13.44 28.83 -6.94
CA SER A 156 12.98 27.73 -7.81
C SER A 156 11.94 26.83 -7.14
N LYS A 157 11.74 26.98 -5.82
CA LYS A 157 10.90 26.11 -4.98
C LYS A 157 11.34 24.66 -5.04
N GLU A 158 12.63 24.45 -4.86
CA GLU A 158 13.27 23.14 -4.94
C GLU A 158 13.93 22.74 -3.61
N ILE A 159 13.89 21.44 -3.32
CA ILE A 159 14.56 20.82 -2.18
C ILE A 159 15.41 19.67 -2.69
N VAL A 160 16.70 19.69 -2.38
CA VAL A 160 17.56 18.52 -2.59
C VAL A 160 17.62 17.72 -1.30
N VAL A 161 17.29 16.44 -1.38
CA VAL A 161 17.29 15.52 -0.22
C VAL A 161 18.30 14.40 -0.44
N ASP A 162 19.15 14.18 0.55
CA ASP A 162 19.99 12.98 0.67
C ASP A 162 19.13 11.82 1.18
N VAL A 163 18.88 10.83 0.32
CA VAL A 163 17.99 9.72 0.62
C VAL A 163 18.70 8.74 1.56
N LYS A 164 18.15 8.57 2.76
CA LYS A 164 18.58 7.55 3.72
C LYS A 164 17.83 6.24 3.54
N ARG A 165 16.56 6.32 3.12
CA ARG A 165 15.72 5.14 2.89
C ARG A 165 14.69 5.42 1.81
N MET A 166 14.51 4.44 0.94
CA MET A 166 13.48 4.44 -0.08
C MET A 166 12.81 3.06 -0.07
N ILE A 167 11.52 3.03 0.27
CA ILE A 167 10.74 1.78 0.32
C ILE A 167 9.46 1.93 -0.49
N SER A 168 9.08 0.88 -1.21
CA SER A 168 7.75 0.79 -1.82
C SER A 168 6.89 -0.17 -1.00
N ILE A 169 5.67 0.23 -0.68
CA ILE A 169 4.71 -0.69 -0.06
C ILE A 169 4.15 -1.59 -1.18
N PRO A 170 4.28 -2.92 -1.10
CA PRO A 170 3.81 -3.83 -2.12
C PRO A 170 2.32 -3.66 -2.44
N LYS A 171 1.95 -3.91 -3.70
CA LYS A 171 0.56 -4.03 -4.15
C LYS A 171 0.13 -5.48 -4.01
N GLU A 172 -0.28 -5.84 -2.81
CA GLU A 172 -0.59 -7.21 -2.45
C GLU A 172 -1.96 -7.31 -1.79
N LYS A 173 -2.66 -8.42 -2.08
CA LYS A 173 -3.94 -8.75 -1.44
C LYS A 173 -3.69 -9.38 -0.08
N VAL A 174 -4.55 -9.08 0.88
CA VAL A 174 -4.45 -9.59 2.26
C VAL A 174 -4.39 -11.11 2.32
N LYS A 175 -5.13 -11.83 1.46
CA LYS A 175 -5.11 -13.30 1.44
C LYS A 175 -3.72 -13.92 1.24
N ASN A 176 -2.82 -13.23 0.56
CA ASN A 176 -1.46 -13.71 0.32
C ASN A 176 -0.57 -13.55 1.57
N LEU A 177 -0.96 -12.67 2.51
CA LEU A 177 -0.23 -12.42 3.75
C LEU A 177 -0.56 -13.44 4.85
N ILE A 178 -1.57 -14.30 4.64
CA ILE A 178 -2.01 -15.29 5.62
C ILE A 178 -0.93 -16.36 5.72
N SER A 179 -0.08 -16.26 6.75
CA SER A 179 1.08 -17.13 6.90
C SER A 179 0.81 -18.43 7.69
N LYS A 180 -0.31 -18.50 8.43
CA LYS A 180 -0.64 -19.63 9.30
C LYS A 180 -2.12 -20.00 9.20
N LYS A 181 -2.41 -21.28 9.42
CA LYS A 181 -3.78 -21.79 9.58
C LYS A 181 -4.49 -21.04 10.71
N LEU A 182 -5.76 -20.72 10.51
CA LEU A 182 -6.60 -20.08 11.52
C LEU A 182 -6.75 -21.02 12.73
N ILE A 183 -6.19 -20.61 13.87
CA ILE A 183 -6.42 -21.24 15.17
C ILE A 183 -7.47 -20.40 15.90
N ALA A 184 -8.50 -21.06 16.41
CA ALA A 184 -9.59 -20.42 17.13
C ALA A 184 -9.78 -21.04 18.51
N LEU A 185 -10.23 -20.24 19.47
CA LEU A 185 -10.57 -20.67 20.83
C LEU A 185 -12.08 -20.77 20.99
N LYS A 186 -12.53 -21.53 21.99
CA LYS A 186 -13.94 -21.52 22.42
C LYS A 186 -14.14 -20.56 23.60
N PRO A 187 -15.32 -19.95 23.78
CA PRO A 187 -15.62 -19.08 24.92
C PRO A 187 -15.30 -19.71 26.28
N GLU A 188 -15.57 -21.01 26.40
CA GLU A 188 -15.40 -21.81 27.61
C GLU A 188 -13.97 -22.31 27.86
N THR A 189 -13.07 -22.18 26.87
CA THR A 189 -11.64 -22.52 27.03
C THR A 189 -11.07 -21.76 28.23
N SER A 190 -10.23 -22.40 29.04
CA SER A 190 -9.56 -21.71 30.16
C SER A 190 -8.40 -20.85 29.67
N LEU A 191 -8.06 -19.77 30.36
CA LEU A 191 -6.89 -18.94 30.02
C LEU A 191 -5.58 -19.74 30.09
N ARG A 192 -5.48 -20.71 31.00
CA ARG A 192 -4.33 -21.64 31.07
C ARG A 192 -4.20 -22.45 29.78
N GLU A 193 -5.29 -23.04 29.30
CA GLU A 193 -5.29 -23.79 28.05
C GLU A 193 -5.00 -22.90 26.85
N ALA A 194 -5.62 -21.72 26.77
CA ALA A 194 -5.36 -20.74 25.72
C ALA A 194 -3.88 -20.32 25.68
N SER A 195 -3.25 -20.14 26.86
CA SER A 195 -1.81 -19.82 26.94
C SER A 195 -0.92 -20.94 26.40
N MET A 196 -1.29 -22.21 26.64
CA MET A 196 -0.58 -23.37 26.11
C MET A 196 -0.73 -23.47 24.59
N ILE A 197 -1.92 -23.20 24.06
CA ILE A 197 -2.16 -23.13 22.60
C ILE A 197 -1.29 -22.03 21.98
N PHE A 198 -1.26 -20.83 22.57
CA PHE A 198 -0.44 -19.72 22.07
C PHE A 198 1.05 -20.06 22.03
N TYR A 199 1.54 -20.71 23.09
CA TYR A 199 2.94 -21.16 23.16
C TYR A 199 3.26 -22.20 22.09
N LYS A 200 2.48 -23.28 22.01
CA LYS A 200 2.73 -24.39 21.08
C LYS A 200 2.65 -23.97 19.61
N GLU A 201 1.67 -23.15 19.27
CA GLU A 201 1.43 -22.72 17.89
C GLU A 201 2.26 -21.48 17.50
N ALA A 202 3.05 -20.95 18.44
CA ALA A 202 3.83 -19.72 18.30
C ALA A 202 2.96 -18.55 17.76
N ILE A 203 1.81 -18.33 18.40
CA ILE A 203 0.88 -17.24 18.12
C ILE A 203 0.69 -16.36 19.36
N ARG A 204 0.26 -15.12 19.16
CA ARG A 204 0.06 -14.14 20.25
C ARG A 204 -1.40 -13.70 20.44
N GLY A 205 -2.31 -14.39 19.75
CA GLY A 205 -3.73 -14.11 19.79
C GLY A 205 -4.49 -14.95 18.79
N ALA A 206 -5.76 -15.20 19.10
CA ALA A 206 -6.67 -16.00 18.29
C ALA A 206 -8.10 -15.46 18.43
N PRO A 207 -8.93 -15.54 17.37
CA PRO A 207 -10.36 -15.31 17.49
C PRO A 207 -11.00 -16.36 18.39
N VAL A 208 -12.11 -15.96 19.00
CA VAL A 208 -12.98 -16.80 19.80
C VAL A 208 -14.22 -17.09 18.98
N ILE A 209 -14.53 -18.36 18.78
CA ILE A 209 -15.63 -18.83 17.94
C ILE A 209 -16.63 -19.59 18.80
N ASN A 210 -17.91 -19.23 18.72
CA ASN A 210 -18.96 -19.91 19.48
C ASN A 210 -19.33 -21.28 18.87
N GLN A 211 -20.44 -21.87 19.31
CA GLN A 211 -20.93 -23.15 18.79
C GLN A 211 -21.49 -23.04 17.36
N ASP A 212 -21.98 -21.86 16.96
CA ASP A 212 -22.54 -21.57 15.63
C ASP A 212 -21.48 -21.17 14.58
N GLU A 213 -20.20 -21.44 14.85
CA GLU A 213 -19.06 -20.99 14.04
C GLU A 213 -18.92 -19.46 13.85
N LYS A 214 -19.57 -18.65 14.71
CA LYS A 214 -19.47 -17.19 14.67
C LYS A 214 -18.32 -16.70 15.53
N VAL A 215 -17.55 -15.74 15.01
CA VAL A 215 -16.54 -15.03 15.79
C VAL A 215 -17.24 -14.11 16.78
N VAL A 216 -17.02 -14.35 18.07
CA VAL A 216 -17.64 -13.61 19.19
C VAL A 216 -16.63 -12.75 19.95
N GLY A 217 -15.34 -12.89 19.65
CA GLY A 217 -14.30 -12.06 20.23
C GLY A 217 -12.90 -12.42 19.76
N ILE A 218 -11.92 -11.79 20.37
CA ILE A 218 -10.49 -12.07 20.17
C ILE A 218 -9.78 -12.05 21.52
N LEU A 219 -8.93 -13.06 21.74
CA LEU A 219 -8.06 -13.13 22.92
C LEU A 219 -6.61 -12.97 22.49
N THR A 220 -5.82 -12.28 23.30
CA THR A 220 -4.43 -11.97 23.02
C THR A 220 -3.55 -12.26 24.23
N THR A 221 -2.24 -12.41 24.04
CA THR A 221 -1.30 -12.59 25.16
C THR A 221 -1.39 -11.46 26.18
N ALA A 222 -1.69 -10.23 25.74
CA ALA A 222 -1.87 -9.09 26.64
C ALA A 222 -3.08 -9.27 27.57
N ASP A 223 -4.16 -9.89 27.09
CA ASP A 223 -5.36 -10.14 27.91
C ASP A 223 -5.10 -11.26 28.93
N ILE A 224 -4.31 -12.28 28.56
CA ILE A 224 -3.86 -13.33 29.49
C ILE A 224 -2.94 -12.74 30.57
N ILE A 225 -2.01 -11.86 30.19
CA ILE A 225 -1.12 -11.18 31.15
C ILE A 225 -1.94 -10.29 32.10
N LYS A 226 -2.97 -9.60 31.59
CA LYS A 226 -3.89 -8.84 32.43
C LYS A 226 -4.57 -9.73 33.47
N ALA A 227 -5.13 -10.86 33.05
CA ALA A 227 -5.75 -11.82 33.97
C ALA A 227 -4.77 -12.36 35.02
N PHE A 228 -3.50 -12.57 34.63
CA PHE A 228 -2.44 -12.99 35.56
C PHE A 228 -2.21 -11.95 36.67
N PHE A 229 -2.11 -10.66 36.32
CA PHE A 229 -1.96 -9.59 37.32
C PHE A 229 -3.18 -9.44 38.23
N GLU A 230 -4.36 -9.84 37.76
CA GLU A 230 -5.60 -9.85 38.54
C GLU A 230 -5.79 -11.13 39.37
N GLY A 231 -4.87 -12.11 39.28
CA GLY A 231 -4.96 -13.38 40.01
C GLY A 231 -5.92 -14.41 39.41
N ASN A 232 -6.47 -14.16 38.23
CA ASN A 232 -7.56 -14.94 37.63
C ASN A 232 -7.06 -15.92 36.54
N TYR A 233 -6.08 -16.77 36.89
CA TYR A 233 -5.42 -17.68 35.94
C TYR A 233 -6.30 -18.84 35.44
N THR A 234 -7.42 -19.12 36.11
CA THR A 234 -8.40 -20.16 35.73
C THR A 234 -9.63 -19.62 35.02
N ALA A 235 -9.71 -18.30 34.80
CA ALA A 235 -10.85 -17.69 34.12
C ALA A 235 -11.04 -18.26 32.72
N LYS A 236 -12.25 -18.10 32.19
CA LYS A 236 -12.58 -18.48 30.81
C LYS A 236 -12.15 -17.39 29.84
N VAL A 237 -11.89 -17.81 28.60
CA VAL A 237 -11.58 -16.91 27.49
C VAL A 237 -12.67 -15.85 27.31
N SER A 238 -13.95 -16.22 27.46
CA SER A 238 -15.08 -15.30 27.34
C SER A 238 -15.04 -14.10 28.29
N GLU A 239 -14.35 -14.22 29.42
CA GLU A 239 -14.29 -13.18 30.46
C GLU A 239 -13.25 -12.10 30.14
N TYR A 240 -12.23 -12.45 29.34
CA TYR A 240 -11.10 -11.57 29.02
C TYR A 240 -10.97 -11.23 27.53
N MET A 241 -11.72 -11.91 26.65
CA MET A 241 -11.73 -11.60 25.24
C MET A 241 -12.31 -10.20 24.96
N LYS A 242 -11.83 -9.57 23.89
CA LYS A 242 -12.44 -8.36 23.35
C LYS A 242 -13.49 -8.75 22.31
N THR A 243 -14.71 -8.24 22.46
CA THR A 243 -15.83 -8.55 21.55
C THR A 243 -15.75 -7.78 20.22
N ASN A 244 -15.10 -6.62 20.20
CA ASN A 244 -14.93 -5.84 18.98
C ASN A 244 -13.72 -6.35 18.16
N VAL A 245 -13.99 -7.30 17.26
CA VAL A 245 -12.98 -7.87 16.36
C VAL A 245 -12.91 -7.06 15.08
N ILE A 246 -11.80 -6.36 14.87
CA ILE A 246 -11.56 -5.63 13.63
C ILE A 246 -11.20 -6.62 12.52
N SER A 247 -11.90 -6.52 11.39
CA SER A 247 -11.76 -7.43 10.26
C SER A 247 -11.39 -6.72 8.94
N ILE A 248 -10.96 -7.52 7.98
CA ILE A 248 -10.61 -7.11 6.62
C ILE A 248 -11.00 -8.19 5.62
N ASN A 249 -11.49 -7.81 4.43
CA ASN A 249 -11.76 -8.78 3.38
C ASN A 249 -10.45 -9.31 2.78
N GLU A 250 -10.40 -10.59 2.44
CA GLU A 250 -9.23 -11.27 1.88
C GLU A 250 -8.72 -10.67 0.56
N ASN A 251 -9.59 -9.98 -0.18
CA ASN A 251 -9.27 -9.32 -1.45
C ASN A 251 -8.92 -7.84 -1.30
N GLU A 252 -9.06 -7.26 -0.10
CA GLU A 252 -8.57 -5.91 0.19
C GLU A 252 -7.03 -5.86 0.13
N ASP A 253 -6.52 -4.64 0.03
CA ASP A 253 -5.11 -4.37 -0.20
C ASP A 253 -4.30 -4.27 1.11
N LEU A 254 -3.02 -4.66 1.05
CA LEU A 254 -2.05 -4.53 2.15
C LEU A 254 -2.04 -3.12 2.79
N LEU A 255 -2.14 -2.06 1.98
CA LEU A 255 -2.16 -0.68 2.45
C LEU A 255 -3.42 -0.39 3.29
N ASP A 256 -4.56 -0.97 2.93
CA ASP A 256 -5.80 -0.84 3.70
C ASP A 256 -5.71 -1.62 5.01
N ALA A 257 -5.04 -2.78 5.01
CA ALA A 257 -4.72 -3.51 6.24
C ALA A 257 -3.85 -2.65 7.19
N ILE A 258 -2.79 -2.02 6.68
CA ILE A 258 -1.93 -1.10 7.45
C ILE A 258 -2.77 0.04 8.05
N ARG A 259 -3.60 0.70 7.22
CA ARG A 259 -4.47 1.80 7.65
C ARG A 259 -5.44 1.38 8.75
N LYS A 260 -6.15 0.26 8.58
CA LYS A 260 -7.06 -0.28 9.61
C LYS A 260 -6.32 -0.56 10.91
N MET A 261 -5.14 -1.18 10.86
CA MET A 261 -4.35 -1.44 12.07
C MET A 261 -3.93 -0.17 12.82
N ILE A 262 -3.61 0.91 12.09
CA ILE A 262 -3.27 2.21 12.69
C ILE A 262 -4.52 2.88 13.27
N ILE A 263 -5.58 3.04 12.46
CA ILE A 263 -6.82 3.75 12.84
C ILE A 263 -7.48 3.11 14.06
N TYR A 264 -7.62 1.78 14.05
CA TYR A 264 -8.23 1.06 15.17
C TYR A 264 -7.23 0.70 16.28
N ASN A 265 -5.96 1.10 16.14
CA ASN A 265 -4.87 0.80 17.06
C ASN A 265 -4.79 -0.71 17.43
N VAL A 266 -4.87 -1.57 16.42
CA VAL A 266 -4.79 -3.03 16.58
C VAL A 266 -3.51 -3.59 15.95
N GLY A 267 -3.04 -4.71 16.50
CA GLY A 267 -1.85 -5.42 16.01
C GLY A 267 -2.15 -6.54 15.00
N ARG A 268 -3.43 -6.84 14.78
CA ARG A 268 -3.91 -7.94 13.94
C ARG A 268 -5.32 -7.67 13.44
N LEU A 269 -5.65 -8.23 12.28
CA LEU A 269 -6.98 -8.17 11.69
C LEU A 269 -7.47 -9.59 11.41
N LEU A 270 -8.74 -9.85 11.68
CA LEU A 270 -9.40 -11.06 11.23
C LEU A 270 -9.65 -10.96 9.72
N VAL A 271 -9.23 -11.96 8.96
CA VAL A 271 -9.45 -11.99 7.52
C VAL A 271 -10.74 -12.74 7.22
N LEU A 272 -11.62 -12.09 6.46
CA LEU A 272 -12.91 -12.63 6.03
C LEU A 272 -12.90 -12.88 4.53
N ASP A 273 -13.46 -14.01 4.11
CA ASP A 273 -13.69 -14.27 2.69
C ASP A 273 -14.86 -13.44 2.14
N SER A 274 -15.16 -13.64 0.86
CA SER A 274 -16.28 -12.97 0.18
C SER A 274 -17.66 -13.35 0.74
N ASN A 275 -17.78 -14.45 1.49
CA ASN A 275 -18.99 -14.91 2.16
C ASN A 275 -19.03 -14.51 3.64
N ASN A 276 -18.14 -13.61 4.07
CA ASN A 276 -18.03 -13.15 5.45
C ASN A 276 -17.60 -14.24 6.45
N LYS A 277 -16.98 -15.32 5.97
CA LYS A 277 -16.42 -16.40 6.81
C LYS A 277 -14.98 -16.06 7.20
N ALA A 278 -14.63 -16.33 8.46
CA ALA A 278 -13.26 -16.18 8.94
C ALA A 278 -12.33 -17.22 8.30
N VAL A 279 -11.32 -16.74 7.56
CA VAL A 279 -10.36 -17.59 6.84
C VAL A 279 -8.93 -17.45 7.34
N GLY A 280 -8.61 -16.40 8.09
CA GLY A 280 -7.26 -16.20 8.59
C GLY A 280 -7.12 -15.01 9.54
N ILE A 281 -5.87 -14.73 9.91
CA ILE A 281 -5.47 -13.53 10.64
C ILE A 281 -4.25 -12.98 9.92
N VAL A 282 -4.22 -11.66 9.75
CA VAL A 282 -3.00 -10.94 9.34
C VAL A 282 -2.50 -10.10 10.51
N THR A 283 -1.20 -10.15 10.77
CA THR A 283 -0.53 -9.43 11.86
C THR A 283 0.44 -8.38 11.35
N ARG A 284 0.88 -7.46 12.22
CA ARG A 284 1.97 -6.53 11.90
C ARG A 284 3.25 -7.21 11.44
N THR A 285 3.54 -8.42 11.93
CA THR A 285 4.70 -9.20 11.52
C THR A 285 4.58 -9.71 10.08
N ASP A 286 3.38 -10.12 9.66
CA ASP A 286 3.14 -10.57 8.28
C ASP A 286 3.31 -9.38 7.31
N ILE A 287 2.75 -8.22 7.67
CA ILE A 287 2.93 -6.96 6.93
C ILE A 287 4.42 -6.59 6.84
N LEU A 288 5.17 -6.68 7.95
CA LEU A 288 6.59 -6.36 7.96
C LEU A 288 7.40 -7.26 7.04
N ARG A 289 7.10 -8.57 7.01
CA ARG A 289 7.79 -9.53 6.14
C ARG A 289 7.57 -9.21 4.66
N SER A 290 6.34 -8.89 4.28
CA SER A 290 6.00 -8.47 2.91
C SER A 290 6.72 -7.17 2.52
N ILE A 291 6.67 -6.12 3.35
CA ILE A 291 7.34 -4.83 3.05
C ILE A 291 8.86 -4.96 3.00
N ALA A 292 9.45 -5.75 3.89
CA ALA A 292 10.91 -5.91 3.96
C ALA A 292 11.46 -6.88 2.91
N GLY A 293 10.60 -7.49 2.07
CA GLY A 293 11.02 -8.51 1.10
C GLY A 293 11.64 -9.74 1.76
N LEU A 294 11.25 -10.04 3.01
CA LEU A 294 11.79 -11.16 3.79
C LEU A 294 11.05 -12.47 3.54
N GLU A 295 10.09 -12.48 2.60
CA GLU A 295 9.37 -13.69 2.21
C GLU A 295 10.32 -14.70 1.56
N GLY A 296 10.28 -15.96 2.02
CA GLY A 296 11.13 -17.03 1.51
C GLY A 296 12.56 -17.09 2.08
N LEU A 297 13.02 -16.09 2.85
CA LEU A 297 14.37 -16.11 3.44
C LEU A 297 14.48 -16.97 4.72
N TRP A 298 13.35 -17.36 5.31
CA TRP A 298 13.29 -18.10 6.58
C TRP A 298 12.22 -19.20 6.57
N THR A 299 12.04 -19.88 5.45
CA THR A 299 11.38 -21.19 5.45
C THR A 299 12.43 -22.23 5.84
N SER A 300 12.50 -22.53 7.14
CA SER A 300 13.15 -23.72 7.72
C SER A 300 12.07 -24.58 8.34
#